data_AF-A0A5C8JFL6-F1
#
_entry.id   AF-A0A5C8JFL6-F1
#
_cell.length_a   1.000
_cell.length_b   1.000
_cell.length_c   1.000
_cell.angle_alpha   90.00
_cell.angle_beta   90.00
_cell.angle_gamma   90.00
#
_symmetry.space_group_name_H-M   'P 1'
#
loop_
_entity.id
_entity.type
_entity.pdbx_description
1 polymer ?
#
loop_
_entity_poly.entity_id
_entity_poly.type
_entity_poly.pdbx_seq_one_letter_code
_entity_poly.pdbx_strand_id
1 'polypeptide(L)'
;MNRARRSRERVLGHLTELSGLRLGGGPDPAFRERLRADLASADRASSRAASRAVLRAATPASGPPPRRGRHAHRRPRRRRPWLGQLASAGVAVTMMVSMISTYRAVPGDTLYPLKRAAESTLVRLSTDDVVRAERELVSANTRAREVAQLLGEAGEGPLVGRTLKEMEQSTRAGVTRLERAEPRSPKISEFAEEQKNMVEPMIEQLDGDEHDQAVGYLDYIEGLVPPSG
;
A
#
# COMPACT_ATOMS: atom_id res chain seq x y z
N MET A 1 13.00 -31.17 24.14
CA MET A 1 12.77 -29.74 23.81
C MET A 1 14.04 -28.88 23.99
N ASN A 2 15.11 -29.03 23.18
CA ASN A 2 16.35 -28.27 23.47
C ASN A 2 17.22 -27.86 22.26
N ARG A 3 16.79 -28.05 21.00
CA ARG A 3 17.57 -27.58 19.82
C ARG A 3 17.04 -26.26 19.26
N ALA A 4 15.72 -26.11 19.15
CA ALA A 4 15.09 -24.89 18.65
C ALA A 4 15.42 -23.65 19.51
N ARG A 5 15.44 -23.81 20.84
CA ARG A 5 15.79 -22.74 21.78
C ARG A 5 17.25 -22.27 21.62
N ARG A 6 18.20 -23.22 21.54
CA ARG A 6 19.62 -22.94 21.28
C ARG A 6 19.88 -22.37 19.87
N SER A 7 19.05 -22.71 18.89
CA SER A 7 19.10 -22.09 17.56
C SER A 7 18.65 -20.63 17.64
N ARG A 8 17.53 -20.37 18.32
CA ARG A 8 16.97 -19.02 18.50
C ARG A 8 17.90 -18.10 19.30
N GLU A 9 18.54 -18.61 20.35
CA GLU A 9 19.53 -17.87 21.15
C GLU A 9 20.78 -17.52 20.33
N ARG A 10 21.24 -18.40 19.42
CA ARG A 10 22.35 -18.11 18.50
C ARG A 10 22.00 -17.07 17.45
N VAL A 11 20.79 -17.14 16.89
CA VAL A 11 20.29 -16.14 15.94
C VAL A 11 20.16 -14.76 16.62
N LEU A 12 19.64 -14.72 17.85
CA LEU A 12 19.58 -13.48 18.63
C LEU A 12 20.97 -12.95 18.94
N GLY A 13 21.93 -13.81 19.30
CA GLY A 13 23.34 -13.42 19.49
C GLY A 13 23.94 -12.73 18.26
N HIS A 14 23.79 -13.33 17.09
CA HIS A 14 24.27 -12.74 15.84
C HIS A 14 23.55 -11.44 15.44
N LEU A 15 22.24 -11.33 15.67
CA LEU A 15 21.51 -10.08 15.45
C LEU A 15 21.96 -8.96 16.42
N THR A 16 22.41 -9.34 17.62
CA THR A 16 22.94 -8.39 18.60
C THR A 16 24.36 -7.95 18.24
N GLU A 17 25.19 -8.85 17.72
CA GLU A 17 26.48 -8.51 17.12
C GLU A 17 26.33 -7.62 15.89
N LEU A 18 25.36 -7.89 15.02
CA LEU A 18 25.05 -7.07 13.84
C LEU A 18 24.46 -5.71 14.21
N SER A 19 23.69 -5.60 15.29
CA SER A 19 23.21 -4.30 15.79
C SER A 19 24.29 -3.52 16.55
N GLY A 20 25.27 -4.22 17.14
CA GLY A 20 26.48 -3.65 17.72
C GLY A 20 27.50 -3.18 16.68
N LEU A 21 27.49 -3.80 15.49
CA LEU A 21 28.16 -3.31 14.28
C LEU A 21 27.42 -2.06 13.79
N ARG A 22 27.65 -0.92 14.45
CA ARG A 22 27.29 0.40 13.92
C ARG A 22 28.02 0.61 12.60
N LEU A 23 27.39 0.17 11.51
CA LEU A 23 27.61 0.72 10.18
C LEU A 23 27.35 2.22 10.31
N GLY A 24 28.45 2.97 10.32
CA GLY A 24 28.51 4.31 10.87
C GLY A 24 27.51 5.28 10.26
N GLY A 25 27.03 6.20 11.11
CA GLY A 25 26.37 7.43 10.70
C GLY A 25 25.00 7.25 10.06
N GLY A 26 23.94 7.63 10.78
CA GLY A 26 22.67 7.89 10.12
C GLY A 26 22.84 8.87 8.94
N PRO A 27 21.85 8.97 8.05
CA PRO A 27 21.97 9.74 6.82
C PRO A 27 22.52 11.15 7.10
N ASP A 28 23.43 11.58 6.21
CA ASP A 28 24.13 12.87 6.25
C ASP A 28 23.19 14.00 6.73
N PRO A 29 23.58 14.79 7.74
CA PRO A 29 22.76 15.88 8.26
C PRO A 29 22.27 16.83 7.17
N ALA A 30 23.11 17.12 6.17
CA ALA A 30 22.73 18.00 5.08
C ALA A 30 21.68 17.35 4.16
N PHE A 31 21.73 16.02 3.97
CA PHE A 31 20.65 15.29 3.29
C PHE A 31 19.34 15.37 4.08
N ARG A 32 19.38 15.20 5.41
CA ARG A 32 18.19 15.30 6.26
C ARG A 32 17.54 16.69 6.22
N GLU A 33 18.36 17.74 6.22
CA GLU A 33 17.87 19.11 6.09
C GLU A 33 17.24 19.38 4.73
N ARG A 34 17.89 18.93 3.65
CA ARG A 34 17.33 19.00 2.28
C ARG A 34 15.99 18.27 2.18
N LEU A 35 15.92 17.03 2.67
CA LEU A 35 14.68 16.25 2.65
C LEU A 35 13.57 16.92 3.48
N ARG A 36 13.89 17.48 4.64
CA ARG A 36 12.93 18.23 5.45
C ARG A 36 12.40 19.46 4.71
N ALA A 37 13.29 20.20 4.03
CA ALA A 37 12.90 21.36 3.24
C ALA A 37 12.00 20.97 2.05
N ASP A 38 12.36 19.89 1.35
CA ASP A 38 11.60 19.36 0.22
C ASP A 38 10.19 18.93 0.65
N LEU A 39 10.08 18.16 1.74
CA LEU A 39 8.78 17.74 2.28
C LEU A 39 7.93 18.92 2.76
N ALA A 40 8.53 19.89 3.46
CA ALA A 40 7.81 21.10 3.87
C ALA A 40 7.39 21.98 2.67
N SER A 41 8.10 21.90 1.55
CA SER A 41 7.73 22.60 0.31
C SER A 41 6.58 21.88 -0.42
N ALA A 42 6.61 20.55 -0.44
CA ALA A 42 5.58 19.71 -1.03
C ALA A 42 4.25 19.83 -0.28
N ASP A 43 4.29 19.83 1.06
CA ASP A 43 3.11 20.04 1.90
C ASP A 43 2.44 21.40 1.59
N ARG A 44 3.22 22.49 1.57
CA ARG A 44 2.73 23.83 1.20
C ARG A 44 2.14 23.90 -0.21
N ALA A 45 2.70 23.16 -1.17
CA ALA A 45 2.16 23.09 -2.52
C ALA A 45 0.81 22.36 -2.55
N SER A 46 0.70 21.24 -1.83
CA SER A 46 -0.52 20.45 -1.70
C SER A 46 -1.64 21.24 -0.98
N SER A 47 -1.35 21.91 0.14
CA SER A 47 -2.33 22.74 0.84
C SER A 47 -2.81 23.91 -0.02
N ARG A 48 -1.92 24.51 -0.83
CA ARG A 48 -2.28 25.60 -1.76
C ARG A 48 -3.13 25.10 -2.92
N ALA A 49 -2.88 23.89 -3.43
CA ALA A 49 -3.71 23.24 -4.43
C ALA A 49 -5.11 22.89 -3.88
N ALA A 50 -5.18 22.34 -2.66
CA ALA A 50 -6.44 22.06 -1.96
C ALA A 50 -7.24 23.34 -1.69
N SER A 51 -6.59 24.40 -1.20
CA SER A 51 -7.23 25.72 -0.98
C SER A 51 -7.79 26.31 -2.28
N ARG A 52 -7.05 26.16 -3.39
CA ARG A 52 -7.50 26.62 -4.71
C ARG A 52 -8.67 25.79 -5.27
N ALA A 53 -8.72 24.51 -4.95
CA ALA A 53 -9.86 23.65 -5.29
C ALA A 53 -11.12 24.03 -4.51
N VAL A 54 -11.00 24.33 -3.21
CA VAL A 54 -12.11 24.81 -2.36
C VAL A 54 -12.63 26.17 -2.84
N LEU A 55 -11.73 27.11 -3.16
CA LEU A 55 -12.11 28.42 -3.74
C LEU A 55 -12.81 28.30 -5.10
N ARG A 56 -12.48 27.27 -5.89
CA ARG A 56 -13.12 27.00 -7.19
C ARG A 56 -14.46 26.28 -7.06
N ALA A 57 -14.68 25.54 -5.98
CA ALA A 57 -15.95 24.90 -5.66
C ALA A 57 -16.97 25.86 -5.02
N ALA A 58 -16.51 26.98 -4.43
CA ALA A 58 -17.37 27.95 -3.74
C ALA A 58 -18.00 29.05 -4.63
N THR A 59 -17.72 29.07 -5.94
CA THR A 59 -18.39 29.97 -6.90
C THR A 59 -19.53 29.26 -7.62
N PRO A 60 -20.81 29.61 -7.39
CA PRO A 60 -21.87 29.21 -8.29
C PRO A 60 -22.02 30.23 -9.43
N ALA A 61 -22.49 29.69 -10.55
CA ALA A 61 -23.30 30.35 -11.58
C ALA A 61 -22.63 30.76 -12.92
N SER A 62 -23.28 30.25 -13.97
CA SER A 62 -23.72 30.95 -15.19
C SER A 62 -22.87 30.84 -16.45
N GLY A 63 -23.56 30.46 -17.53
CA GLY A 63 -23.03 30.04 -18.82
C GLY A 63 -22.54 31.17 -19.75
N PRO A 64 -22.12 30.81 -20.99
CA PRO A 64 -21.46 31.75 -21.89
C PRO A 64 -22.38 32.25 -23.03
N PRO A 65 -22.18 33.52 -23.48
CA PRO A 65 -22.00 33.75 -24.92
C PRO A 65 -20.85 34.79 -25.18
N PRO A 66 -20.54 35.24 -26.42
CA PRO A 66 -19.25 34.88 -27.03
C PRO A 66 -18.40 36.05 -27.58
N ARG A 67 -17.19 35.69 -28.04
CA ARG A 67 -16.45 36.19 -29.23
C ARG A 67 -15.62 37.51 -29.21
N ARG A 68 -14.40 37.32 -29.76
CA ARG A 68 -13.53 38.17 -30.61
C ARG A 68 -12.44 39.04 -29.95
N GLY A 69 -11.24 38.92 -30.53
CA GLY A 69 -10.12 39.85 -30.36
C GLY A 69 -8.77 39.24 -30.77
N ARG A 70 -8.45 39.25 -32.07
CA ARG A 70 -7.07 39.10 -32.56
C ARG A 70 -6.25 40.30 -32.08
N HIS A 71 -4.98 40.12 -31.72
CA HIS A 71 -3.85 40.93 -32.18
C HIS A 71 -2.52 40.29 -31.77
N ALA A 72 -1.60 40.20 -32.74
CA ALA A 72 -0.28 39.64 -32.60
C ALA A 72 0.72 40.73 -32.23
N HIS A 73 1.60 40.46 -31.25
CA HIS A 73 2.89 41.15 -31.14
C HIS A 73 4.01 40.13 -30.92
N ARG A 74 5.02 40.23 -31.77
CA ARG A 74 6.25 39.42 -31.77
C ARG A 74 7.33 40.08 -30.90
N ARG A 75 8.13 39.19 -30.27
CA ARG A 75 9.52 39.29 -29.78
C ARG A 75 9.74 39.67 -28.29
N PRO A 76 10.89 39.32 -27.66
CA PRO A 76 12.00 38.46 -28.11
C PRO A 76 12.30 37.24 -27.21
N ARG A 77 12.99 36.25 -27.81
CA ARG A 77 13.58 35.08 -27.15
C ARG A 77 14.55 35.50 -26.04
N ARG A 78 14.21 35.22 -24.78
CA ARG A 78 15.21 35.04 -23.71
C ARG A 78 15.66 33.57 -23.74
N ARG A 79 16.89 33.33 -24.20
CA ARG A 79 17.59 32.06 -23.99
C ARG A 79 17.81 31.90 -22.48
N ARG A 80 17.04 31.02 -21.85
CA ARG A 80 17.21 30.61 -20.46
C ARG A 80 17.76 29.18 -20.48
N PRO A 81 18.83 28.86 -19.73
CA PRO A 81 19.59 27.63 -19.93
C PRO A 81 18.74 26.40 -19.60
N TRP A 82 18.47 25.59 -20.63
CA TRP A 82 17.73 24.31 -20.58
C TRP A 82 18.57 23.14 -20.04
N LEU A 83 19.56 23.40 -19.19
CA LEU A 83 20.45 22.35 -18.67
C LEU A 83 20.12 21.93 -17.22
N GLY A 84 19.20 22.64 -16.54
CA GLY A 84 18.74 22.26 -15.19
C GLY A 84 17.53 21.31 -15.15
N GLN A 85 16.82 21.12 -16.26
CA GLN A 85 15.56 20.34 -16.28
C GLN A 85 15.74 18.86 -16.64
N LEU A 86 16.89 18.48 -17.19
CA LEU A 86 17.18 17.07 -17.54
C LEU A 86 17.63 16.24 -16.33
N ALA A 87 18.26 16.85 -15.32
CA ALA A 87 18.65 16.16 -14.10
C ALA A 87 17.45 15.82 -13.19
N SER A 88 16.42 16.69 -13.14
CA SER A 88 15.21 16.46 -12.35
C SER A 88 14.25 15.45 -12.98
N ALA A 89 14.25 15.32 -14.32
CA ALA A 89 13.41 14.35 -15.02
C ALA A 89 13.93 12.91 -14.82
N GLY A 90 15.25 12.69 -14.82
CA GLY A 90 15.84 11.37 -14.60
C GLY A 90 15.58 10.81 -13.19
N VAL A 91 15.63 11.67 -12.15
CA VAL A 91 15.32 11.27 -10.76
C VAL A 91 13.82 10.98 -10.59
N ALA A 92 12.94 11.76 -11.20
CA ALA A 92 11.49 11.52 -11.15
C ALA A 92 11.08 10.23 -11.89
N VAL A 93 11.71 9.93 -13.03
CA VAL A 93 11.45 8.70 -13.80
C VAL A 93 12.04 7.48 -13.08
N THR A 94 13.22 7.56 -12.48
CA THR A 94 13.78 6.46 -11.67
C THR A 94 13.00 6.23 -10.37
N MET A 95 12.48 7.29 -9.73
CA MET A 95 11.53 7.15 -8.61
C MET A 95 10.20 6.53 -9.04
N MET A 96 9.65 6.92 -10.20
CA MET A 96 8.40 6.34 -10.73
C MET A 96 8.56 4.88 -11.16
N VAL A 97 9.66 4.53 -11.84
CA VAL A 97 9.96 3.15 -12.25
C VAL A 97 10.23 2.26 -11.03
N SER A 98 10.87 2.80 -9.97
CA SER A 98 11.02 2.10 -8.69
C SER A 98 9.69 1.97 -7.92
N MET A 99 8.75 2.91 -8.10
CA MET A 99 7.42 2.83 -7.49
C MET A 99 6.54 1.74 -8.11
N ILE A 100 6.64 1.53 -9.44
CA ILE A 100 5.83 0.52 -10.14
C ILE A 100 6.26 -0.91 -9.76
N SER A 101 7.56 -1.16 -9.56
CA SER A 101 8.03 -2.46 -9.05
C SER A 101 7.68 -2.68 -7.59
N THR A 102 7.76 -1.63 -6.75
CA THR A 102 7.40 -1.72 -5.32
C THR A 102 5.93 -2.10 -5.12
N TYR A 103 5.02 -1.63 -5.99
CA TYR A 103 3.59 -1.94 -5.88
C TYR A 103 3.27 -3.41 -6.18
N ARG A 104 4.04 -4.04 -7.07
CA ARG A 104 3.89 -5.45 -7.44
C ARG A 104 4.70 -6.40 -6.58
N ALA A 105 5.57 -5.88 -5.71
CA ALA A 105 6.40 -6.71 -4.87
C ALA A 105 5.55 -7.71 -4.06
N VAL A 106 5.93 -8.98 -4.11
CA VAL A 106 5.34 -10.10 -3.37
C VAL A 106 6.28 -10.50 -2.22
N PRO A 107 5.80 -11.24 -1.21
CA PRO A 107 6.67 -11.81 -0.18
C PRO A 107 7.88 -12.52 -0.80
N GLY A 108 9.09 -12.20 -0.32
CA GLY A 108 10.34 -12.70 -0.90
C GLY A 108 11.09 -11.65 -1.73
N ASP A 109 10.39 -10.64 -2.28
CA ASP A 109 11.03 -9.57 -3.03
C ASP A 109 11.81 -8.60 -2.15
N THR A 110 12.91 -8.06 -2.69
CA THR A 110 13.78 -7.09 -2.01
C THR A 110 13.05 -5.83 -1.53
N LEU A 111 12.04 -5.37 -2.27
CA LEU A 111 11.26 -4.16 -1.96
C LEU A 111 9.96 -4.45 -1.19
N TYR A 112 9.64 -5.72 -0.92
CA TYR A 112 8.42 -6.09 -0.22
C TYR A 112 8.33 -5.52 1.22
N PRO A 113 9.40 -5.48 2.04
CA PRO A 113 9.34 -4.84 3.34
C PRO A 113 8.97 -3.34 3.27
N LEU A 114 9.39 -2.64 2.21
CA LEU A 114 9.02 -1.24 1.99
C LEU A 114 7.55 -1.10 1.64
N LYS A 115 7.01 -1.98 0.78
CA LYS A 115 5.58 -2.07 0.48
C LYS A 115 4.75 -2.25 1.77
N ARG A 116 5.12 -3.22 2.62
CA ARG A 116 4.44 -3.47 3.90
C ARG A 116 4.52 -2.29 4.87
N ALA A 117 5.66 -1.60 4.93
CA ALA A 117 5.80 -0.40 5.75
C ALA A 117 4.88 0.73 5.28
N ALA A 118 4.75 0.92 3.95
CA ALA A 118 3.84 1.92 3.39
C ALA A 118 2.37 1.57 3.66
N GLU A 119 1.94 0.33 3.38
CA GLU A 119 0.57 -0.14 3.62
C GLU A 119 0.16 -0.03 5.10
N SER A 120 1.02 -0.52 6.01
CA SER A 120 0.76 -0.44 7.45
C SER A 120 0.69 1.00 7.96
N THR A 121 1.47 1.90 7.38
CA THR A 121 1.40 3.34 7.70
C THR A 121 0.07 3.92 7.26
N LEU A 122 -0.44 3.56 6.08
CA LEU A 122 -1.77 3.98 5.64
C LEU A 122 -2.84 3.48 6.61
N VAL A 123 -2.85 2.21 6.99
CA VAL A 123 -3.84 1.72 7.98
C VAL A 123 -3.73 2.48 9.31
N ARG A 124 -2.52 2.75 9.80
CA ARG A 124 -2.29 3.43 11.09
C ARG A 124 -2.64 4.92 11.08
N LEU A 125 -2.50 5.60 9.94
CA LEU A 125 -2.84 7.02 9.79
C LEU A 125 -4.33 7.25 9.51
N SER A 126 -5.12 6.19 9.29
CA SER A 126 -6.58 6.31 9.25
C SER A 126 -7.12 6.59 10.64
N THR A 127 -7.60 7.82 10.85
CA THR A 127 -8.23 8.24 12.12
C THR A 127 -9.69 7.82 12.21
N ASP A 128 -10.36 7.64 11.07
CA ASP A 128 -11.75 7.19 10.99
C ASP A 128 -11.82 5.65 10.99
N ASP A 129 -12.70 5.08 11.80
CA ASP A 129 -12.79 3.63 11.99
C ASP A 129 -13.32 2.90 10.74
N VAL A 130 -14.24 3.51 9.98
CA VAL A 130 -14.74 2.96 8.72
C VAL A 130 -13.62 2.97 7.69
N VAL A 131 -12.94 4.11 7.53
CA VAL A 131 -11.80 4.22 6.59
C VAL A 131 -10.67 3.27 6.98
N ARG A 132 -10.41 3.10 8.28
CA ARG A 132 -9.41 2.14 8.76
C ARG A 132 -9.85 0.71 8.47
N ALA A 133 -11.12 0.37 8.68
CA ALA A 133 -11.65 -0.95 8.36
C ALA A 133 -11.54 -1.27 6.87
N GLU A 134 -11.92 -0.33 6.00
CA GLU A 134 -11.79 -0.47 4.55
C GLU A 134 -10.33 -0.67 4.13
N ARG A 135 -9.36 0.02 4.75
CA ARG A 135 -7.93 -0.20 4.46
C ARG A 135 -7.44 -1.60 4.87
N GLU A 136 -7.99 -2.18 5.93
CA GLU A 136 -7.66 -3.55 6.34
C GLU A 136 -8.26 -4.57 5.35
N LEU A 137 -9.49 -4.34 4.86
CA LEU A 137 -10.09 -5.15 3.80
C LEU A 137 -9.29 -5.05 2.49
N VAL A 138 -8.80 -3.85 2.13
CA VAL A 138 -7.88 -3.67 0.99
C VAL A 138 -6.55 -4.41 1.22
N SER A 139 -6.01 -4.39 2.45
CA SER A 139 -4.82 -5.17 2.80
C SER A 139 -5.06 -6.66 2.59
N ALA A 140 -6.20 -7.20 3.06
CA ALA A 140 -6.59 -8.59 2.87
C ALA A 140 -6.66 -8.97 1.38
N ASN A 141 -7.36 -8.17 0.57
CA ASN A 141 -7.43 -8.38 -0.88
C ASN A 141 -6.04 -8.35 -1.54
N THR A 142 -5.18 -7.43 -1.10
CA THR A 142 -3.78 -7.38 -1.56
C THR A 142 -3.01 -8.64 -1.20
N ARG A 143 -3.18 -9.16 0.03
CA ARG A 143 -2.56 -10.43 0.44
C ARG A 143 -3.08 -11.61 -0.38
N ALA A 144 -4.38 -11.68 -0.68
CA ALA A 144 -4.95 -12.71 -1.54
C ALA A 144 -4.28 -12.73 -2.93
N ARG A 145 -4.12 -11.56 -3.56
CA ARG A 145 -3.43 -11.45 -4.86
C ARG A 145 -1.95 -11.83 -4.79
N GLU A 146 -1.30 -11.62 -3.65
CA GLU A 146 0.08 -12.05 -3.46
C GLU A 146 0.18 -13.57 -3.29
N VAL A 147 -0.78 -14.20 -2.59
CA VAL A 147 -0.88 -15.67 -2.55
C VAL A 147 -1.04 -16.23 -3.97
N ALA A 148 -1.95 -15.68 -4.77
CA ALA A 148 -2.11 -16.11 -6.17
C ALA A 148 -0.81 -16.00 -6.99
N GLN A 149 -0.05 -14.92 -6.79
CA GLN A 149 1.24 -14.73 -7.47
C GLN A 149 2.29 -15.74 -6.98
N LEU A 150 2.36 -15.98 -5.67
CA LEU A 150 3.28 -16.96 -5.09
C LEU A 150 2.97 -18.39 -5.56
N LEU A 151 1.71 -18.73 -5.82
CA LEU A 151 1.30 -20.03 -6.35
C LEU A 151 1.61 -20.17 -7.85
N GLY A 152 1.57 -19.06 -8.61
CA GLY A 152 1.90 -19.04 -10.03
C GLY A 152 3.41 -19.08 -10.32
N GLU A 153 4.23 -18.57 -9.39
CA GLU A 153 5.67 -18.80 -9.35
C GLU A 153 5.95 -20.14 -8.65
N ALA A 154 7.13 -20.76 -8.80
CA ALA A 154 7.45 -22.03 -8.13
C ALA A 154 7.62 -21.82 -6.61
N GLY A 155 6.50 -21.52 -5.94
CA GLY A 155 6.42 -20.81 -4.68
C GLY A 155 7.09 -21.51 -3.52
N GLU A 156 7.65 -20.71 -2.62
CA GLU A 156 8.10 -21.18 -1.32
C GLU A 156 6.87 -21.35 -0.41
N GLY A 157 6.43 -22.59 -0.15
CA GLY A 157 5.29 -22.90 0.76
C GLY A 157 5.25 -22.06 2.06
N PRO A 158 6.38 -21.87 2.77
CA PRO A 158 6.41 -21.03 3.97
C PRO A 158 6.00 -19.56 3.77
N LEU A 159 6.18 -19.00 2.56
CA LEU A 159 5.72 -17.66 2.21
C LEU A 159 4.21 -17.65 1.92
N VAL A 160 3.70 -18.69 1.26
CA VAL A 160 2.26 -18.87 1.00
C VAL A 160 1.49 -18.90 2.31
N GLY A 161 1.82 -19.82 3.23
CA GLY A 161 1.12 -19.93 4.52
C GLY A 161 1.21 -18.67 5.38
N ARG A 162 2.36 -17.98 5.38
CA ARG A 162 2.48 -16.69 6.07
C ARG A 162 1.55 -15.63 5.47
N THR A 163 1.45 -15.58 4.15
CA THR A 163 0.66 -14.56 3.44
C THR A 163 -0.84 -14.83 3.58
N LEU A 164 -1.26 -16.09 3.53
CA LEU A 164 -2.62 -16.52 3.90
C LEU A 164 -2.97 -16.09 5.33
N LYS A 165 -2.04 -16.23 6.27
CA LYS A 165 -2.25 -15.77 7.65
C LYS A 165 -2.39 -14.27 7.78
N GLU A 166 -1.57 -13.50 7.05
CA GLU A 166 -1.69 -12.04 7.03
C GLU A 166 -2.99 -11.57 6.36
N MET A 167 -3.46 -12.29 5.33
CA MET A 167 -4.76 -12.08 4.69
C MET A 167 -5.88 -12.25 5.70
N GLU A 168 -5.94 -13.42 6.35
CA GLU A 168 -6.96 -13.73 7.35
C GLU A 168 -6.98 -12.71 8.49
N GLN A 169 -5.81 -12.33 9.02
CA GLN A 169 -5.71 -11.32 10.08
C GLN A 169 -6.26 -9.97 9.66
N SER A 170 -5.91 -9.51 8.45
CA SER A 170 -6.41 -8.25 7.89
C SER A 170 -7.92 -8.30 7.67
N THR A 171 -8.44 -9.43 7.17
CA THR A 171 -9.89 -9.65 7.01
C THR A 171 -10.62 -9.56 8.33
N ARG A 172 -10.19 -10.34 9.34
CA ARG A 172 -10.84 -10.35 10.66
C ARG A 172 -10.81 -8.97 11.32
N ALA A 173 -9.69 -8.26 11.20
CA ALA A 173 -9.55 -6.89 11.72
C ALA A 173 -10.47 -5.90 11.00
N GLY A 174 -10.54 -5.97 9.66
CA GLY A 174 -11.41 -5.14 8.83
C GLY A 174 -12.89 -5.38 9.15
N VAL A 175 -13.34 -6.63 9.07
CA VAL A 175 -14.74 -7.04 9.35
C VAL A 175 -15.15 -6.65 10.77
N THR A 176 -14.34 -6.98 11.78
CA THR A 176 -14.64 -6.66 13.19
C THR A 176 -14.74 -5.15 13.44
N ARG A 177 -13.93 -4.35 12.73
CA ARG A 177 -13.97 -2.89 12.87
C ARG A 177 -15.16 -2.30 12.11
N LEU A 178 -15.40 -2.78 10.89
CA LEU A 178 -16.50 -2.31 10.07
C LEU A 178 -17.85 -2.65 10.70
N GLU A 179 -18.04 -3.87 11.20
CA GLU A 179 -19.29 -4.26 11.86
C GLU A 179 -19.58 -3.44 13.12
N ARG A 180 -18.54 -2.99 13.83
CA ARG A 180 -18.71 -2.10 14.99
C ARG A 180 -19.11 -0.68 14.58
N ALA A 181 -18.54 -0.17 13.49
CA ALA A 181 -18.76 1.20 13.03
C ALA A 181 -20.05 1.34 12.19
N GLU A 182 -20.33 0.34 11.35
CA GLU A 182 -21.47 0.23 10.44
C GLU A 182 -22.05 -1.21 10.52
N PRO A 183 -22.87 -1.53 11.54
CA PRO A 183 -23.47 -2.85 11.66
C PRO A 183 -24.28 -3.23 10.43
N ARG A 184 -24.17 -4.49 9.97
CA ARG A 184 -24.86 -4.99 8.75
C ARG A 184 -24.51 -4.20 7.48
N SER A 185 -23.29 -3.67 7.39
CA SER A 185 -22.83 -2.99 6.18
C SER A 185 -22.79 -3.96 5.00
N PRO A 186 -23.42 -3.63 3.85
CA PRO A 186 -23.36 -4.48 2.66
C PRO A 186 -21.93 -4.65 2.11
N LYS A 187 -21.01 -3.75 2.51
CA LYS A 187 -19.58 -3.85 2.19
C LYS A 187 -18.93 -5.14 2.72
N ILE A 188 -19.43 -5.70 3.83
CA ILE A 188 -18.90 -6.94 4.40
C ILE A 188 -19.25 -8.13 3.50
N SER A 189 -20.51 -8.23 3.06
CA SER A 189 -20.94 -9.30 2.16
C SER A 189 -20.32 -9.16 0.77
N GLU A 190 -20.22 -7.93 0.23
CA GLU A 190 -19.55 -7.67 -1.04
C GLU A 190 -18.07 -8.08 -0.99
N PHE A 191 -17.37 -7.70 0.10
CA PHE A 191 -16.00 -8.12 0.32
C PHE A 191 -15.86 -9.64 0.46
N ALA A 192 -16.76 -10.30 1.19
CA ALA A 192 -16.72 -11.74 1.38
C ALA A 192 -16.91 -12.49 0.05
N GLU A 193 -17.84 -12.05 -0.80
CA GLU A 193 -18.01 -12.58 -2.16
C GLU A 193 -16.76 -12.38 -3.03
N GLU A 194 -16.17 -11.17 -3.01
CA GLU A 194 -14.93 -10.90 -3.75
C GLU A 194 -13.79 -11.80 -3.27
N GLN A 195 -13.62 -11.93 -1.95
CA GLN A 195 -12.59 -12.79 -1.35
C GLN A 195 -12.79 -14.26 -1.70
N LYS A 196 -14.03 -14.76 -1.64
CA LYS A 196 -14.34 -16.14 -2.01
C LYS A 196 -13.92 -16.40 -3.46
N ASN A 197 -14.34 -15.53 -4.39
CA ASN A 197 -14.01 -15.65 -5.80
C ASN A 197 -12.49 -15.65 -6.08
N MET A 198 -11.70 -14.99 -5.24
CA MET A 198 -10.25 -15.01 -5.36
C MET A 198 -9.62 -16.26 -4.75
N VAL A 199 -10.03 -16.67 -3.54
CA VAL A 199 -9.34 -17.71 -2.77
C VAL A 199 -9.79 -19.12 -3.15
N GLU A 200 -11.05 -19.33 -3.50
CA GLU A 200 -11.60 -20.63 -3.92
C GLU A 200 -10.76 -21.33 -5.01
N PRO A 201 -10.38 -20.68 -6.13
CA PRO A 201 -9.56 -21.33 -7.17
C PRO A 201 -8.11 -21.61 -6.72
N MET A 202 -7.64 -21.02 -5.63
CA MET A 202 -6.29 -21.28 -5.11
C MET A 202 -6.20 -22.61 -4.38
N ILE A 203 -7.31 -23.14 -3.85
CA ILE A 203 -7.34 -24.36 -3.04
C ILE A 203 -6.73 -25.55 -3.76
N GLU A 204 -6.97 -25.67 -5.07
CA GLU A 204 -6.45 -26.77 -5.89
C GLU A 204 -4.91 -26.78 -5.98
N GLN A 205 -4.27 -25.63 -5.70
CA GLN A 205 -2.81 -25.46 -5.78
C GLN A 205 -2.15 -25.49 -4.41
N LEU A 206 -2.93 -25.51 -3.32
CA LEU A 206 -2.42 -25.54 -1.95
C LEU A 206 -2.30 -26.99 -1.45
N ASP A 207 -1.28 -27.25 -0.66
CA ASP A 207 -1.06 -28.53 0.01
C ASP A 207 -0.95 -28.35 1.53
N GLY A 208 -1.08 -29.47 2.26
CA GLY A 208 -0.83 -29.52 3.71
C GLY A 208 -1.54 -28.45 4.55
N ASP A 209 -0.76 -27.77 5.39
CA ASP A 209 -1.26 -26.78 6.36
C ASP A 209 -1.86 -25.55 5.65
N GLU A 210 -1.32 -25.18 4.49
CA GLU A 210 -1.80 -24.04 3.69
C GLU A 210 -3.20 -24.30 3.11
N HIS A 211 -3.47 -25.53 2.67
CA HIS A 211 -4.79 -25.95 2.22
C HIS A 211 -5.83 -25.84 3.36
N ASP A 212 -5.53 -26.41 4.52
CA ASP A 212 -6.42 -26.40 5.68
C ASP A 212 -6.70 -24.96 6.16
N GLN A 213 -5.68 -24.10 6.10
CA GLN A 213 -5.83 -22.69 6.41
C GLN A 213 -6.77 -21.97 5.42
N ALA A 214 -6.62 -22.21 4.12
CA ALA A 214 -7.47 -21.59 3.10
C ALA A 214 -8.93 -22.05 3.22
N VAL A 215 -9.16 -23.35 3.48
CA VAL A 215 -10.51 -23.89 3.73
C VAL A 215 -11.14 -23.26 4.97
N GLY A 216 -10.40 -23.17 6.08
CA GLY A 216 -10.91 -22.52 7.30
C GLY A 216 -11.18 -21.01 7.11
N TYR A 217 -10.42 -20.36 6.23
CA TYR A 217 -10.70 -18.98 5.85
C TYR A 217 -11.98 -18.85 5.01
N LEU A 218 -12.20 -19.75 4.04
CA LEU A 218 -13.43 -19.75 3.23
C LEU A 218 -14.67 -19.94 4.10
N ASP A 219 -14.65 -20.91 5.02
CA ASP A 219 -15.75 -21.14 5.97
C ASP A 219 -16.06 -19.87 6.79
N TYR A 220 -15.02 -19.16 7.24
CA TYR A 220 -15.19 -17.90 7.96
C TYR A 220 -15.85 -16.82 7.10
N ILE A 221 -15.42 -16.60 5.85
CA ILE A 221 -15.99 -15.54 5.00
C ILE A 221 -17.38 -15.90 4.47
N GLU A 222 -17.67 -17.18 4.24
CA GLU A 222 -19.02 -17.65 3.88
C GLU A 222 -20.01 -17.38 5.01
N GLY A 223 -19.59 -17.53 6.27
CA GLY A 223 -20.38 -17.13 7.43
C GLY A 223 -20.68 -15.63 7.53
N LEU A 224 -20.03 -14.78 6.74
CA LEU A 224 -20.30 -13.33 6.67
C LEU A 224 -21.36 -12.97 5.63
N VAL A 225 -21.65 -13.85 4.67
CA VAL A 225 -22.65 -13.62 3.64
C VAL A 225 -24.04 -14.01 4.19
N PRO A 226 -25.02 -13.11 4.20
CA PRO A 226 -26.38 -13.46 4.64
C PRO A 226 -26.97 -14.53 3.72
N PRO A 227 -27.77 -15.48 4.23
CA PRO A 227 -28.40 -16.50 3.40
C PRO A 227 -29.30 -15.82 2.36
N SER A 228 -29.17 -16.23 1.09
CA SER A 228 -30.06 -15.80 0.02
C SER A 228 -31.49 -16.24 0.37
N GLY A 229 -32.35 -15.28 0.71
CA GLY A 229 -33.77 -15.50 0.98
C GLY A 229 -34.58 -15.77 -0.28
#